data_AF-A0A7X6RP25-F1
#
_entry.id   AF-A0A7X6RP25-F1
#
_cell.length_a   1.000
_cell.length_b   1.000
_cell.length_c   1.000
_cell.angle_alpha   90.00
_cell.angle_beta   90.00
_cell.angle_gamma   90.00
#
_symmetry.space_group_name_H-M   'P 1'
#
loop_
_entity.id
_entity.type
_entity.pdbx_description
1 polymer ?
#
loop_
_entity_poly.entity_id
_entity_poly.type
_entity_poly.pdbx_seq_one_letter_code
_entity_poly.pdbx_strand_id
1 'polypeptide(L)'
;MEGALVFTRDGLIRAFSSTMPLEDAERWSAIASQLFSMAGSFARYAQRGTVEQLLLRMSDAFLLVMEATPASGLVLLASRDTQLKQAAFDATRLVENLQDALPQELSSKVGAPLLTGVAA
;
A
#
# COMPACT_ATOMS: atom_id res chain seq x y z
N MET A 1 15.32 7.60 -4.45
CA MET A 1 14.16 6.92 -3.85
C MET A 1 14.60 6.44 -2.48
N GLU A 2 13.84 6.77 -1.43
CA GLU A 2 14.22 6.48 -0.03
C GLU A 2 13.70 5.11 0.39
N GLY A 3 12.51 4.73 -0.07
CA GLY A 3 12.05 3.35 0.08
C GLY A 3 10.78 3.04 -0.69
N ALA A 4 10.50 1.76 -0.82
CA ALA A 4 9.26 1.22 -1.36
C ALA A 4 8.78 0.07 -0.48
N LEU A 5 7.46 -0.12 -0.44
CA LEU A 5 6.86 -1.33 0.09
C LEU A 5 5.57 -1.67 -0.64
N VAL A 6 5.27 -2.96 -0.68
CA VAL A 6 3.97 -3.49 -1.11
C VAL A 6 3.24 -3.96 0.13
N PHE A 7 1.99 -3.53 0.29
CA PHE A 7 1.15 -3.85 1.43
C PHE A 7 -0.19 -4.41 0.97
N THR A 8 -0.88 -5.13 1.85
CA THR A 8 -2.28 -5.51 1.70
C THR A 8 -3.18 -4.51 2.41
N ARG A 9 -4.46 -4.44 2.04
CA ARG A 9 -5.40 -3.46 2.61
C ARG A 9 -5.69 -3.62 4.11
N ASP A 10 -5.35 -4.77 4.70
CA ASP A 10 -5.35 -5.02 6.15
C ASP A 10 -4.03 -4.62 6.85
N GLY A 11 -3.06 -4.07 6.11
CA GLY A 11 -1.82 -3.50 6.64
C GLY A 11 -0.64 -4.47 6.72
N LEU A 12 -0.73 -5.67 6.12
CA LEU A 12 0.39 -6.62 6.08
C LEU A 12 1.38 -6.30 4.96
N ILE A 13 2.67 -6.41 5.24
CA ILE A 13 3.73 -6.21 4.25
C ILE A 13 3.87 -7.47 3.37
N ARG A 14 3.97 -7.27 2.06
CA ARG A 14 4.26 -8.32 1.07
C ARG A 14 5.70 -8.28 0.59
N ALA A 15 6.26 -7.09 0.42
CA ALA A 15 7.64 -6.85 0.02
C ALA A 15 8.05 -5.44 0.41
N PHE A 16 9.34 -5.17 0.57
CA PHE A 16 9.88 -3.84 0.82
C PHE A 16 11.31 -3.72 0.26
N SER A 17 11.74 -2.51 -0.03
CA SER A 17 13.07 -2.24 -0.57
C SER A 17 14.15 -2.40 0.50
N SER A 18 15.36 -2.80 0.09
CA SER A 18 16.51 -2.93 1.01
C SER A 18 16.94 -1.61 1.67
N THR A 19 16.51 -0.48 1.14
CA THR A 19 16.77 0.86 1.69
C THR A 19 15.83 1.25 2.82
N MET A 20 14.78 0.46 3.08
CA MET A 20 13.77 0.72 4.10
C MET A 20 13.92 -0.29 5.25
N PRO A 21 14.20 0.15 6.48
CA PRO A 21 14.17 -0.71 7.66
C PRO A 21 12.80 -1.37 7.84
N LEU A 22 12.76 -2.60 8.36
CA LEU A 22 11.51 -3.34 8.56
C LEU A 22 10.52 -2.57 9.44
N GLU A 23 10.98 -1.97 10.54
CA GLU A 23 10.13 -1.18 11.45
C GLU A 23 9.47 0.00 10.74
N ASP A 24 10.22 0.68 9.86
CA ASP A 24 9.67 1.76 9.04
C ASP A 24 8.66 1.22 8.03
N ALA A 25 8.94 0.07 7.40
CA ALA A 25 8.01 -0.56 6.48
C ALA A 25 6.69 -0.96 7.17
N GLU A 26 6.74 -1.47 8.41
CA GLU A 26 5.55 -1.80 9.21
C GLU A 26 4.72 -0.55 9.51
N ARG A 27 5.39 0.52 9.93
CA ARG A 27 4.74 1.81 10.19
C ARG A 27 4.13 2.39 8.91
N TRP A 28 4.85 2.39 7.80
CA TRP A 28 4.34 2.92 6.53
C TRP A 28 3.21 2.07 5.96
N SER A 29 3.26 0.74 6.12
CA SER A 29 2.17 -0.16 5.73
C SER A 29 0.87 0.17 6.47
N ALA A 30 0.94 0.36 7.79
CA ALA A 30 -0.21 0.74 8.60
C ALA A 30 -0.78 2.12 8.22
N ILE A 31 0.10 3.10 7.96
CA ILE A 31 -0.32 4.44 7.53
C ILE A 31 -0.96 4.39 6.13
N ALA A 32 -0.32 3.70 5.18
CA ALA A 32 -0.77 3.65 3.80
C ALA A 32 -2.10 2.91 3.64
N SER A 33 -2.32 1.80 4.35
CA SER A 33 -3.59 1.08 4.33
C SER A 33 -4.75 1.95 4.83
N GLN A 34 -4.51 2.76 5.86
CA GLN A 34 -5.48 3.70 6.40
C GLN A 34 -5.74 4.87 5.43
N LEU A 35 -4.69 5.48 4.88
CA LEU A 35 -4.81 6.57 3.90
C LEU A 35 -5.57 6.12 2.66
N PHE A 36 -5.24 4.94 2.12
CA PHE A 36 -5.87 4.41 0.91
C PHE A 36 -7.35 4.05 1.16
N SER A 37 -7.67 3.44 2.30
CA SER A 37 -9.06 3.14 2.69
C SER A 37 -9.88 4.41 2.92
N MET A 38 -9.29 5.45 3.52
CA MET A 38 -9.91 6.75 3.71
C MET A 38 -10.15 7.44 2.36
N ALA A 39 -9.16 7.45 1.47
CA ALA A 39 -9.28 8.00 0.12
C ALA A 39 -10.40 7.28 -0.67
N GLY A 40 -10.47 5.96 -0.61
CA GLY A 40 -11.56 5.19 -1.22
C GLY A 40 -12.94 5.55 -0.67
N SER A 41 -13.03 5.82 0.63
CA SER A 41 -14.27 6.30 1.26
C SER A 41 -14.65 7.71 0.80
N PHE A 42 -13.65 8.59 0.66
CA PHE A 42 -13.84 9.93 0.12
C PHE A 42 -14.33 9.90 -1.34
N ALA A 43 -13.75 9.05 -2.21
CA ALA A 43 -14.17 8.93 -3.60
C ALA A 43 -15.63 8.44 -3.73
N ARG A 44 -16.06 7.51 -2.87
CA ARG A 44 -17.47 7.08 -2.77
C ARG A 44 -18.38 8.21 -2.31
N TYR A 45 -18.01 8.93 -1.25
CA TYR A 45 -18.77 10.08 -0.76
C TYR A 45 -18.91 11.17 -1.84
N ALA A 46 -17.83 11.45 -2.58
CA ALA A 46 -17.81 12.42 -3.66
C ALA A 46 -18.48 11.94 -4.96
N GLN A 47 -18.88 10.66 -5.04
CA GLN A 47 -19.43 10.02 -6.23
C GLN A 47 -18.50 10.14 -7.46
N ARG A 48 -17.18 9.96 -7.25
CA ARG A 48 -16.14 10.12 -8.29
C ARG A 48 -15.43 8.83 -8.68
N GLY A 49 -16.02 7.67 -8.41
CA GLY A 49 -15.45 6.38 -8.77
C GLY A 49 -14.44 5.87 -7.74
N THR A 50 -13.33 5.31 -8.21
CA THR A 50 -12.28 4.69 -7.39
C THR A 50 -11.03 5.58 -7.29
N VAL A 51 -10.16 5.28 -6.33
CA VAL A 51 -8.89 5.99 -6.17
C VAL A 51 -7.80 5.19 -6.86
N GLU A 52 -7.27 5.72 -7.95
CA GLU A 52 -6.15 5.10 -8.66
C GLU A 52 -4.83 5.29 -7.90
N GLN A 53 -4.63 6.48 -7.33
CA GLN A 53 -3.41 6.85 -6.63
C GLN A 53 -3.63 8.01 -5.67
N LEU A 54 -2.76 8.11 -4.65
CA LEU A 54 -2.68 9.20 -3.70
C LEU A 54 -1.25 9.75 -3.68
N LEU A 55 -1.12 11.05 -3.91
CA LEU A 55 0.17 11.75 -3.91
C LEU A 55 0.18 12.79 -2.79
N LEU A 56 1.00 12.58 -1.77
CA LEU A 56 1.26 13.58 -0.74
C LEU A 56 2.59 14.26 -1.02
N ARG A 57 2.56 15.59 -1.03
CA ARG A 57 3.75 16.44 -1.14
C ARG A 57 4.01 17.06 0.21
N MET A 58 5.17 16.74 0.78
CA MET A 58 5.67 17.30 2.03
C MET A 58 6.81 18.28 1.74
N SER A 59 7.25 19.01 2.76
CA SER A 59 8.31 20.01 2.62
C SER A 59 9.61 19.44 2.08
N ASP A 60 9.92 18.16 2.38
CA ASP A 60 11.20 17.51 2.07
C ASP A 60 11.05 16.16 1.35
N ALA A 61 9.82 15.70 1.10
CA ALA A 61 9.58 14.39 0.50
C ALA A 61 8.23 14.30 -0.22
N PHE A 62 8.09 13.24 -1.00
CA PHE A 62 6.84 12.81 -1.62
C PHE A 62 6.50 11.40 -1.14
N LEU A 63 5.21 11.18 -0.86
CA LEU A 63 4.64 9.85 -0.68
C LEU A 63 3.69 9.59 -1.84
N LEU A 64 3.93 8.52 -2.58
CA LEU A 64 3.01 8.03 -3.60
C LEU A 64 2.45 6.69 -3.13
N VAL A 65 1.13 6.57 -3.07
CA VAL A 65 0.43 5.32 -2.78
C VAL A 65 -0.42 4.96 -4.00
N MET A 66 -0.23 3.77 -4.54
CA MET A 66 -0.95 3.30 -5.74
C MET A 66 -1.66 1.99 -5.46
N GLU A 67 -2.86 1.84 -6.02
CA GLU A 67 -3.51 0.53 -6.06
C GLU A 67 -2.67 -0.40 -6.94
N ALA A 68 -2.34 -1.59 -6.42
CA ALA A 68 -1.71 -2.64 -7.23
C ALA A 68 -2.73 -3.71 -7.63
N THR A 69 -3.63 -4.04 -6.70
CA THR A 69 -4.81 -4.89 -6.90
C THR A 69 -5.92 -4.38 -5.96
N PRO A 70 -7.17 -4.86 -6.07
CA PRO A 70 -8.23 -4.48 -5.13
C PRO A 70 -7.92 -4.77 -3.65
N ALA A 71 -6.94 -5.64 -3.37
CA ALA A 71 -6.53 -6.06 -2.03
C ALA A 71 -5.11 -5.62 -1.63
N SER A 72 -4.33 -5.04 -2.55
CA SER A 72 -2.92 -4.68 -2.32
C SER A 72 -2.55 -3.34 -2.93
N GLY A 73 -1.57 -2.66 -2.35
CA GLY A 73 -1.04 -1.40 -2.85
C GLY A 73 0.48 -1.30 -2.78
N LEU A 74 1.02 -0.34 -3.50
CA LEU A 74 2.43 0.05 -3.48
C LEU A 74 2.56 1.41 -2.79
N VAL A 75 3.57 1.56 -1.93
CA VAL A 75 4.02 2.86 -1.40
C VAL A 75 5.40 3.14 -1.94
N LEU A 76 5.63 4.37 -2.39
CA LEU A 76 6.95 4.93 -2.66
C LEU A 76 7.17 6.17 -1.80
N LEU A 77 8.29 6.17 -1.07
CA LEU A 77 8.81 7.35 -0.37
C LEU A 77 10.02 7.87 -1.14
N ALA A 78 9.97 9.14 -1.50
CA ALA A 78 11.00 9.79 -2.28
C ALA A 78 11.37 11.16 -1.72
N SER A 79 12.68 11.46 -1.70
CA SER A 79 13.17 12.79 -1.35
C SER A 79 12.65 13.85 -2.31
N ARG A 80 12.62 15.11 -1.88
CA ARG A 80 12.18 16.25 -2.68
C ARG A 80 12.95 16.45 -3.99
N ASP A 81 14.20 16.00 -4.04
CA ASP A 81 15.05 16.11 -5.23
C ASP A 81 14.74 15.04 -6.28
N THR A 82 13.87 14.08 -5.96
CA THR A 82 13.45 13.03 -6.88
C THR A 82 12.58 13.61 -7.99
N GLN A 83 12.88 13.23 -9.24
CA GLN A 83 12.04 13.55 -10.39
C GLN A 83 10.70 12.80 -10.30
N LEU A 84 9.69 13.45 -9.72
CA LEU A 84 8.41 12.82 -9.39
C LEU A 84 7.73 12.15 -10.59
N LYS A 85 7.80 12.74 -11.79
CA LYS A 85 7.23 12.14 -13.01
C LYS A 85 7.85 10.78 -13.33
N GLN A 86 9.17 10.68 -13.22
CA GLN A 86 9.88 9.43 -13.46
C GLN A 86 9.56 8.41 -12.37
N ALA A 87 9.57 8.84 -11.10
CA ALA A 87 9.23 7.96 -9.98
C ALA A 87 7.81 7.40 -10.11
N ALA A 88 6.83 8.21 -10.50
CA ALA A 88 5.46 7.75 -10.74
C ALA A 88 5.38 6.79 -11.94
N PHE A 89 6.11 7.06 -13.02
CA PHE A 89 6.17 6.16 -14.18
C PHE A 89 6.76 4.80 -13.81
N ASP A 90 7.86 4.78 -13.07
CA ASP A 90 8.50 3.54 -12.61
C ASP A 90 7.59 2.80 -11.63
N ALA A 91 6.83 3.51 -10.80
CA ALA A 91 5.82 2.95 -9.90
C ALA A 91 4.70 2.22 -10.66
N THR A 92 4.16 2.84 -11.71
CA THR A 92 3.13 2.24 -12.57
C THR A 92 3.63 0.92 -13.16
N ARG A 93 4.84 0.92 -13.73
CA ARG A 93 5.43 -0.30 -14.29
C ARG A 93 5.69 -1.37 -13.24
N LEU A 94 6.08 -0.97 -12.03
CA LEU A 94 6.28 -1.91 -10.93
C LEU A 94 4.95 -2.55 -10.51
N VAL A 95 3.87 -1.77 -10.40
CA VAL A 95 2.52 -2.29 -10.13
C VAL A 95 2.10 -3.29 -11.19
N GLU A 96 2.22 -2.93 -12.48
CA GLU A 96 1.87 -3.81 -13.61
C GLU A 96 2.62 -5.15 -13.54
N ASN A 97 3.91 -5.13 -13.20
CA ASN A 97 4.72 -6.35 -13.11
C ASN A 97 4.39 -7.21 -11.88
N LEU A 98 3.88 -6.62 -10.80
CA LEU A 98 3.61 -7.31 -9.54
C LEU A 98 2.17 -7.85 -9.45
N GLN A 99 1.24 -7.35 -10.27
CA GLN A 99 -0.19 -7.65 -10.14
C GLN A 99 -0.48 -9.15 -10.04
N ASP A 100 0.17 -9.99 -10.86
CA ASP A 100 -0.09 -11.43 -10.94
C ASP A 100 0.43 -12.19 -9.71
N ALA A 101 1.39 -11.61 -8.99
CA ALA A 101 1.98 -12.19 -7.78
C ALA A 101 1.28 -11.73 -6.48
N LEU A 102 0.36 -10.76 -6.57
CA LEU A 102 -0.29 -10.16 -5.42
C LEU A 102 -1.71 -10.73 -5.18
N PRO A 103 -2.17 -10.75 -3.92
CA PRO A 103 -3.55 -11.10 -3.60
C PRO A 103 -4.53 -10.24 -4.40
N GLN A 104 -5.50 -10.87 -5.07
CA GLN A 104 -6.55 -10.18 -5.82
C GLN A 104 -7.74 -9.81 -4.94
N GLU A 105 -7.97 -10.60 -3.89
CA GLU A 105 -9.01 -10.38 -2.90
C GLU A 105 -8.43 -10.37 -1.49
N LEU A 106 -9.06 -9.61 -0.60
CA LEU A 106 -8.73 -9.61 0.81
C LEU A 106 -9.03 -11.00 1.39
N SER A 107 -8.06 -11.60 2.08
CA SER A 107 -8.28 -12.87 2.76
C SER A 107 -9.29 -12.69 3.89
N SER A 108 -10.50 -13.21 3.72
CA SER A 108 -11.55 -13.23 4.74
C SER A 108 -11.29 -14.23 5.87
N LYS A 109 -10.11 -14.88 5.91
CA LYS A 109 -9.73 -15.84 6.97
C LYS A 109 -9.36 -15.13 8.28
N VAL A 110 -10.31 -14.40 8.85
CA VAL A 110 -10.36 -14.10 10.29
C VAL A 110 -11.65 -14.71 10.80
N GLY A 111 -11.54 -15.83 11.52
CA GLY A 111 -12.71 -16.56 12.05
C GLY A 111 -12.77 -18.06 11.74
N ALA A 112 -11.69 -18.69 11.24
CA ALA A 112 -11.63 -20.15 11.32
C ALA A 112 -11.74 -20.55 12.80
N PRO A 113 -12.66 -21.47 13.17
CA PRO A 113 -12.80 -21.87 14.56
C PRO A 113 -11.44 -22.33 15.06
N LEU A 114 -10.96 -21.70 16.14
CA LEU A 114 -9.86 -22.25 16.92
C LEU A 114 -10.34 -23.65 17.30
N LEU A 115 -9.72 -24.69 16.75
CA LEU A 115 -10.05 -26.07 17.12
C LEU A 115 -10.05 -26.11 18.64
N THR A 116 -11.24 -26.26 19.23
CA THR A 116 -11.46 -26.16 20.66
C THR A 116 -10.77 -27.33 21.33
N GLY A 117 -9.50 -27.09 21.69
CA GLY A 117 -8.67 -27.91 22.55
C GLY A 117 -8.32 -27.18 23.84
N VAL A 118 -9.12 -26.18 24.26
CA VAL A 118 -9.12 -25.73 25.66
C VAL A 118 -10.03 -26.70 26.42
N ALA A 119 -9.49 -27.88 26.68
CA ALA A 119 -10.08 -28.83 27.61
C ALA A 119 -10.02 -28.25 29.02
N ALA A 120 -11.18 -28.22 29.68
CA ALA A 120 -11.31 -28.03 31.11
C ALA A 120 -10.77 -29.24 31.88
#